data_AF-A0A1V5A6W5-F1
#
_entry.id   AF-A0A1V5A6W5-F1
#
_cell.length_a   1.000
_cell.length_b   1.000
_cell.length_c   1.000
_cell.angle_alpha   90.00
_cell.angle_beta   90.00
_cell.angle_gamma   90.00
#
_symmetry.space_group_name_H-M   'P 1'
#
loop_
_entity.id
_entity.type
_entity.pdbx_description
1 polymer ?
#
loop_
_entity_poly.entity_id
_entity_poly.type
_entity_poly.pdbx_seq_one_letter_code
_entity_poly.pdbx_strand_id
1 'polypeptide(L)'
;MAEVVEVLVSGGKATAGPPLGPALGPLGINVKAVVDEINAKTASFNGMQVPVKVEVDDKKNFTVSVGIPPTTALIKKEVNVEKGSPEPNIKIVGDMPIEAVVRIARMKQGDMLSYDLKHGVKEVVGTCVSMGITVDGKKAKEALSAIDAGTYDKLLVE
;
A
#
# COMPACT_ATOMS: atom_id res chain seq x y z
N MET A 1 -25.38 -3.64 -15.94
CA MET A 1 -24.31 -2.62 -15.75
C MET A 1 -23.29 -3.27 -14.85
N ALA A 2 -22.00 -3.27 -15.20
CA ALA A 2 -20.99 -3.85 -14.32
C ALA A 2 -20.93 -3.03 -13.02
N GLU A 3 -21.24 -3.66 -11.90
CA GLU A 3 -21.22 -3.01 -10.60
C GLU A 3 -19.83 -3.24 -9.98
N VAL A 4 -19.08 -2.16 -9.77
CA VAL A 4 -17.72 -2.22 -9.25
C VAL A 4 -17.76 -1.88 -7.77
N VAL A 5 -17.37 -2.83 -6.93
CA VAL A 5 -17.32 -2.66 -5.48
C VAL A 5 -15.86 -2.63 -5.04
N GLU A 6 -15.46 -1.53 -4.43
CA GLU A 6 -14.13 -1.35 -3.84
C GLU A 6 -14.19 -1.65 -2.34
N VAL A 7 -13.41 -2.64 -1.89
CA VAL A 7 -13.35 -3.05 -0.49
C VAL A 7 -11.91 -3.06 0.01
N LEU A 8 -11.72 -2.58 1.23
CA LEU A 8 -10.42 -2.65 1.90
C LEU A 8 -10.36 -3.93 2.74
N VAL A 9 -9.45 -4.84 2.41
CA VAL A 9 -9.30 -6.13 3.10
C VAL A 9 -7.90 -6.26 3.69
N SER A 10 -7.81 -6.86 4.87
CA SER A 10 -6.52 -7.23 5.44
C SER A 10 -6.03 -8.51 4.75
N GLY A 11 -4.90 -8.42 4.04
CA GLY A 11 -4.28 -9.53 3.33
C GLY A 11 -4.05 -10.72 4.26
N GLY A 12 -4.35 -11.92 3.76
CA GLY A 12 -4.22 -13.19 4.49
C GLY A 12 -5.20 -13.42 5.65
N LYS A 13 -6.04 -12.42 6.00
CA LYS A 13 -7.14 -12.54 6.97
C LYS A 13 -8.43 -11.91 6.43
N ALA A 14 -8.69 -12.03 5.12
CA ALA A 14 -10.00 -11.65 4.60
C ALA A 14 -11.04 -12.62 5.18
N THR A 15 -12.09 -12.07 5.81
CA THR A 15 -13.20 -12.84 6.36
C THR A 15 -14.49 -12.38 5.69
N ALA A 16 -15.48 -13.27 5.57
CA ALA A 16 -16.83 -12.94 5.08
C ALA A 16 -17.63 -12.05 6.05
N GLY A 17 -16.95 -11.26 6.89
CA GLY A 17 -17.52 -10.39 7.90
C GLY A 17 -17.97 -9.03 7.35
N PRO A 18 -18.23 -8.05 8.24
CA PRO A 18 -18.80 -6.74 7.92
C PRO A 18 -18.13 -5.91 6.80
N PRO A 19 -16.82 -6.02 6.48
CA PRO A 19 -16.26 -5.25 5.36
C PRO A 19 -16.64 -5.80 3.98
N LEU A 20 -16.93 -7.10 3.85
CA LEU A 20 -17.25 -7.75 2.58
C LEU A 20 -18.73 -8.12 2.44
N GLY A 21 -19.37 -8.52 3.55
CA GLY A 21 -20.77 -8.95 3.57
C GLY A 21 -21.78 -7.91 3.07
N PRO A 22 -21.78 -6.65 3.57
CA PRO A 22 -22.70 -5.60 3.11
C PRO A 22 -22.42 -5.11 1.69
N ALA A 23 -21.14 -5.15 1.28
CA ALA A 23 -20.71 -4.67 -0.03
C ALA A 23 -21.06 -5.66 -1.16
N LEU A 24 -21.01 -6.98 -0.86
CA LEU A 24 -21.31 -8.06 -1.81
C LEU A 24 -22.71 -8.67 -1.62
N GLY A 25 -23.37 -8.39 -0.50
CA GLY A 25 -24.72 -8.86 -0.14
C GLY A 25 -25.82 -8.50 -1.14
N PRO A 26 -25.93 -7.24 -1.64
CA PRO A 26 -26.95 -6.89 -2.63
C PRO A 26 -26.74 -7.54 -4.01
N LEU A 27 -25.52 -8.02 -4.29
CA LEU A 27 -25.12 -8.59 -5.57
C LEU A 27 -25.40 -10.10 -5.69
N GLY A 28 -25.79 -10.77 -4.60
CA GLY A 28 -26.18 -12.19 -4.62
C GLY A 28 -25.06 -13.16 -5.05
N ILE A 29 -23.80 -12.73 -4.91
CA ILE A 29 -22.59 -13.48 -5.25
C ILE A 29 -22.08 -14.32 -4.08
N ASN A 30 -21.29 -15.34 -4.38
CA ASN A 30 -20.72 -16.23 -3.37
C ASN A 30 -19.53 -15.54 -2.67
N VAL A 31 -19.82 -14.83 -1.59
CA VAL A 31 -18.84 -14.07 -0.76
C VAL A 31 -17.66 -14.94 -0.35
N LYS A 32 -17.88 -16.24 -0.09
CA LYS A 32 -16.82 -17.16 0.33
C LYS A 32 -15.79 -17.40 -0.80
N ALA A 33 -16.26 -17.60 -2.03
CA ALA A 33 -15.38 -17.80 -3.19
C ALA A 33 -14.52 -16.55 -3.46
N VAL A 34 -15.10 -15.35 -3.31
CA VAL A 34 -14.38 -14.08 -3.43
C VAL A 34 -13.33 -13.95 -2.32
N VAL A 35 -13.68 -14.26 -1.07
CA VAL A 35 -12.75 -14.23 0.07
C VAL A 35 -11.59 -15.21 -0.12
N ASP A 36 -11.85 -16.43 -0.58
CA ASP A 36 -10.83 -17.46 -0.83
C ASP A 36 -9.87 -17.01 -1.94
N GLU A 37 -10.38 -16.45 -3.05
CA GLU A 37 -9.53 -15.95 -4.14
C GLU A 37 -8.70 -14.73 -3.71
N ILE A 38 -9.28 -13.82 -2.92
CA ILE A 38 -8.55 -12.71 -2.30
C ILE A 38 -7.46 -13.23 -1.39
N ASN A 39 -7.75 -14.18 -0.50
CA ASN A 39 -6.77 -14.73 0.44
C ASN A 39 -5.64 -15.46 -0.30
N ALA A 40 -5.94 -16.17 -1.39
CA ALA A 40 -4.92 -16.80 -2.23
C ALA A 40 -3.98 -15.76 -2.87
N LYS A 41 -4.53 -14.69 -3.46
CA LYS A 41 -3.74 -13.60 -4.08
C LYS A 41 -3.02 -12.72 -3.06
N THR A 42 -3.58 -12.56 -1.86
CA THR A 42 -3.05 -11.70 -0.79
C THR A 42 -2.27 -12.47 0.28
N ALA A 43 -2.04 -13.78 0.13
CA ALA A 43 -1.30 -14.60 1.08
C ALA A 43 0.12 -14.03 1.34
N SER A 44 0.77 -13.51 0.29
CA SER A 44 2.08 -12.86 0.36
C SER A 44 2.06 -11.49 1.06
N PHE A 45 0.87 -10.90 1.21
CA PHE A 45 0.64 -9.60 1.82
C PHE A 45 -0.05 -9.73 3.20
N ASN A 46 0.18 -10.85 3.88
CA ASN A 46 -0.43 -11.17 5.17
C ASN A 46 -0.24 -10.04 6.19
N GLY A 47 -1.35 -9.50 6.71
CA GLY A 47 -1.35 -8.38 7.67
C GLY A 47 -1.36 -6.97 7.08
N MET A 48 -1.30 -6.80 5.76
CA MET A 48 -1.41 -5.48 5.11
C MET A 48 -2.82 -5.20 4.61
N GLN A 49 -3.28 -3.96 4.72
CA GLN A 49 -4.54 -3.56 4.10
C GLN A 49 -4.34 -3.44 2.59
N VAL A 50 -5.06 -4.21 1.79
CA VAL A 50 -4.99 -4.20 0.33
C VAL A 50 -6.36 -3.80 -0.20
N PRO A 51 -6.46 -2.78 -1.08
CA PRO A 51 -7.70 -2.48 -1.78
C PRO A 51 -7.98 -3.58 -2.81
N VAL A 52 -9.19 -4.12 -2.79
CA VAL A 52 -9.65 -5.09 -3.77
C VAL A 52 -10.86 -4.53 -4.48
N LYS A 53 -10.83 -4.62 -5.81
CA LYS A 53 -11.96 -4.30 -6.67
C LYS A 53 -12.64 -5.61 -7.06
N VAL A 54 -13.94 -5.70 -6.78
CA VAL A 54 -14.79 -6.79 -7.22
C VAL A 54 -15.75 -6.23 -8.25
N GLU A 55 -15.57 -6.64 -9.49
CA GLU A 55 -16.49 -6.29 -10.58
C GLU A 55 -17.51 -7.40 -10.73
N VAL A 56 -18.80 -7.06 -10.71
CA VAL A 56 -19.90 -8.03 -10.86
C VAL A 56 -20.67 -7.75 -12.13
N ASP A 57 -20.76 -8.77 -12.98
CA ASP A 57 -21.58 -8.77 -14.19
C ASP A 57 -23.01 -9.25 -13.90
N ASP A 58 -23.96 -8.84 -14.73
CA ASP A 58 -25.38 -9.24 -14.68
C ASP A 58 -25.59 -10.78 -14.70
N LYS A 59 -24.59 -11.55 -15.14
CA LYS A 59 -24.57 -13.03 -15.13
C LYS A 59 -24.13 -13.65 -13.79
N LYS A 60 -23.96 -12.85 -12.73
CA LYS A 60 -23.39 -13.26 -11.44
C LYS A 60 -21.93 -13.74 -11.52
N ASN A 61 -21.23 -13.37 -12.59
CA ASN A 61 -19.79 -13.55 -12.66
C ASN A 61 -19.14 -12.41 -11.87
N PHE A 62 -18.11 -12.76 -11.10
CA PHE A 62 -17.32 -11.80 -10.34
C PHE A 62 -15.88 -11.84 -10.86
N THR A 63 -15.27 -10.67 -11.02
CA THR A 63 -13.85 -10.53 -11.34
C THR A 63 -13.17 -9.84 -10.16
N VAL A 64 -12.21 -10.53 -9.54
CA VAL A 64 -11.46 -9.99 -8.41
C VAL A 64 -10.12 -9.43 -8.90
N SER A 65 -10.03 -8.11 -8.90
CA SER A 65 -8.81 -7.36 -9.19
C SER A 65 -8.21 -6.88 -7.87
N VAL A 66 -7.07 -7.46 -7.49
CA VAL A 66 -6.32 -7.04 -6.30
C VAL A 66 -5.46 -5.84 -6.68
N GLY A 67 -5.71 -4.70 -6.03
CA GLY A 67 -4.90 -3.50 -6.21
C GLY A 67 -3.54 -3.62 -5.53
N ILE A 68 -2.64 -2.70 -5.88
CA ILE A 68 -1.34 -2.60 -5.21
C ILE A 68 -1.59 -2.10 -3.77
N PRO A 69 -0.93 -2.69 -2.74
CA PRO A 69 -1.07 -2.22 -1.37
C PRO A 69 -0.70 -0.74 -1.22
N PRO A 70 -1.32 -0.02 -0.27
CA PRO A 70 -0.99 1.36 0.02
C PRO A 70 0.45 1.46 0.49
N THR A 71 1.10 2.57 0.15
CA THR A 71 2.51 2.83 0.50
C THR A 71 2.73 2.72 2.01
N THR A 72 1.74 3.18 2.79
CA THR A 72 1.67 3.06 4.24
C THR A 72 1.83 1.63 4.73
N ALA A 73 1.19 0.65 4.07
CA ALA A 73 1.27 -0.76 4.47
C ALA A 73 2.64 -1.37 4.11
N LEU A 74 3.20 -1.02 2.95
CA LEU A 74 4.54 -1.45 2.54
C LEU A 74 5.63 -0.92 3.48
N ILE A 75 5.55 0.36 3.85
CA ILE A 75 6.49 0.98 4.78
C ILE A 75 6.37 0.34 6.17
N LYS A 76 5.15 0.12 6.67
CA LYS A 76 4.92 -0.58 7.95
C LYS A 76 5.54 -1.97 8.00
N LYS A 77 5.52 -2.71 6.88
CA LYS A 77 6.15 -4.03 6.78
C LYS A 77 7.68 -3.94 6.83
N GLU A 78 8.28 -3.01 6.12
CA GLU A 78 9.74 -2.79 6.12
C GLU A 78 10.25 -2.35 7.51
N VAL A 79 9.51 -1.48 8.19
CA VAL A 79 9.89 -0.96 9.52
C VAL A 79 9.37 -1.85 10.68
N ASN A 80 8.58 -2.88 10.36
CA ASN A 80 7.96 -3.81 11.32
C ASN A 80 7.10 -3.12 12.39
N VAL A 81 6.34 -2.09 12.01
CA VAL A 81 5.51 -1.29 12.93
C VAL A 81 4.03 -1.44 12.60
N GLU A 82 3.21 -1.78 13.60
CA GLU A 82 1.76 -1.94 13.41
C GLU A 82 1.01 -0.59 13.36
N LYS A 83 1.47 0.40 14.13
CA LYS A 83 0.86 1.74 14.24
C LYS A 83 1.82 2.85 13.84
N GLY A 84 1.33 3.77 13.00
CA GLY A 84 2.06 5.01 12.69
C GLY A 84 2.18 5.89 13.94
N SER A 85 3.09 6.86 13.89
CA SER A 85 3.26 7.80 14.98
C SER A 85 2.01 8.64 15.21
N PRO A 86 1.51 8.77 16.45
CA PRO A 86 0.46 9.72 16.77
C PRO A 86 0.94 11.18 16.65
N GLU A 87 2.25 11.41 16.71
CA GLU A 87 2.88 12.72 16.62
C GLU A 87 4.11 12.62 15.70
N PRO A 88 3.93 12.74 14.37
CA PRO A 88 4.96 12.39 13.38
C PRO A 88 6.27 13.18 13.50
N ASN A 89 6.23 14.39 14.07
CA ASN A 89 7.40 15.24 14.30
C ASN A 89 8.10 15.01 15.64
N ILE A 90 7.45 14.33 16.59
CA ILE A 90 7.91 14.22 17.98
C ILE A 90 8.28 12.76 18.30
N LYS A 91 7.45 11.81 17.90
CA LYS A 91 7.67 10.38 18.11
C LYS A 91 8.04 9.73 16.80
N ILE A 92 9.30 9.35 16.66
CA ILE A 92 9.76 8.56 15.53
C ILE A 92 9.45 7.10 15.84
N VAL A 93 8.67 6.44 14.98
CA VAL A 93 8.22 5.05 15.19
C VAL A 93 9.13 4.03 14.51
N GLY A 94 10.05 4.48 13.66
CA GLY A 94 11.14 3.66 13.16
C GLY A 94 11.92 4.33 12.05
N ASP A 95 12.89 3.59 11.51
CA ASP A 95 13.83 4.04 10.49
C ASP A 95 13.85 3.06 9.32
N MET A 96 14.09 3.56 8.11
CA MET A 96 14.35 2.73 6.94
C MET A 96 15.48 3.28 6.08
N PRO A 97 16.30 2.41 5.46
CA PRO A 97 17.34 2.86 4.55
C PRO A 97 16.73 3.40 3.24
N ILE A 98 17.43 4.31 2.58
CA ILE A 98 17.00 4.88 1.29
C ILE A 98 16.74 3.78 0.23
N GLU A 99 17.50 2.68 0.26
CA GLU A 99 17.35 1.56 -0.67
C GLU A 99 15.98 0.88 -0.54
N ALA A 100 15.45 0.78 0.68
CA ALA A 100 14.11 0.24 0.91
C ALA A 100 13.04 1.14 0.28
N VAL A 101 13.21 2.46 0.41
CA VAL A 101 12.30 3.44 -0.19
C VAL A 101 12.30 3.30 -1.72
N VAL A 102 13.47 3.11 -2.34
CA VAL A 102 13.60 2.88 -3.78
C VAL A 102 12.92 1.58 -4.20
N ARG A 103 13.09 0.49 -3.45
CA ARG A 103 12.38 -0.77 -3.73
C ARG A 103 10.85 -0.60 -3.68
N ILE A 104 10.34 0.07 -2.65
CA ILE A 104 8.90 0.35 -2.51
C ILE A 104 8.41 1.23 -3.67
N ALA A 105 9.17 2.26 -4.05
CA ALA A 105 8.83 3.14 -5.17
C ALA A 105 8.77 2.36 -6.49
N ARG A 106 9.74 1.47 -6.76
CA ARG A 106 9.73 0.58 -7.95
C ARG A 106 8.53 -0.36 -7.94
N MET A 107 8.22 -0.98 -6.80
CA MET A 107 7.05 -1.87 -6.67
C MET A 107 5.73 -1.14 -6.93
N LYS A 108 5.66 0.15 -6.55
CA LYS A 108 4.46 0.98 -6.66
C LYS A 108 4.44 1.85 -7.92
N GLN A 109 5.49 1.81 -8.75
CA GLN A 109 5.62 2.69 -9.91
C GLN A 109 4.46 2.56 -10.91
N GLY A 110 3.84 1.38 -11.01
CA GLY A 110 2.66 1.17 -11.87
C GLY A 110 1.36 1.84 -11.39
N ASP A 111 1.31 2.28 -10.13
CA ASP A 111 0.16 2.96 -9.49
C ASP A 111 0.43 4.45 -9.21
N MET A 112 1.68 4.87 -9.33
CA MET A 112 2.10 6.27 -9.12
C MET A 112 1.93 7.11 -10.38
N LEU A 113 1.60 8.39 -10.18
CA LEU A 113 1.60 9.39 -11.25
C LEU A 113 3.01 9.91 -11.58
N SER A 114 4.01 9.48 -10.82
CA SER A 114 5.40 9.86 -11.01
C SER A 114 5.99 9.26 -12.29
N TYR A 115 6.45 10.13 -13.18
CA TYR A 115 7.16 9.73 -14.41
C TYR A 115 8.58 9.21 -14.12
N ASP A 116 9.23 9.75 -13.09
CA ASP A 116 10.60 9.37 -12.71
C ASP A 116 10.62 8.63 -11.38
N LEU A 117 11.58 7.70 -11.24
CA LEU A 117 11.88 7.04 -9.97
C LEU A 117 12.21 8.04 -8.86
N LYS A 118 12.85 9.17 -9.19
CA LYS A 118 13.14 10.26 -8.24
C LYS A 118 11.86 10.86 -7.65
N HIS A 119 10.85 11.09 -8.48
CA HIS A 119 9.56 11.60 -8.04
C HIS A 119 8.80 10.54 -7.22
N GLY A 120 8.81 9.28 -7.66
CA GLY A 120 8.19 8.18 -6.92
C GLY A 120 8.81 7.98 -5.53
N VAL A 121 10.13 8.06 -5.42
CA VAL A 121 10.84 8.00 -4.14
C VAL A 121 10.43 9.16 -3.24
N LYS A 122 10.31 10.39 -3.76
CA LYS A 122 9.81 11.53 -2.98
C LYS A 122 8.39 11.31 -2.46
N GLU A 123 7.50 10.71 -3.23
CA GLU A 123 6.14 10.37 -2.76
C GLU A 123 6.17 9.36 -1.60
N VAL A 124 7.04 8.34 -1.69
CA VAL A 124 7.22 7.36 -0.60
C VAL A 124 7.79 8.05 0.65
N VAL A 125 8.84 8.88 0.51
CA VAL A 125 9.41 9.63 1.64
C VAL A 125 8.39 10.60 2.25
N GLY A 126 7.57 11.26 1.43
CA GLY A 126 6.48 12.11 1.90
C GLY A 126 5.46 11.34 2.77
N THR A 127 5.18 10.09 2.41
CA THR A 127 4.34 9.21 3.23
C THR A 127 5.01 8.87 4.57
N CYS A 128 6.33 8.68 4.59
CA CYS A 128 7.10 8.47 5.83
C CYS A 128 7.03 9.67 6.78
N VAL A 129 6.96 10.92 6.26
CA VAL A 129 6.78 12.13 7.08
C VAL A 129 5.49 12.03 7.91
N SER A 130 4.37 11.67 7.28
CA SER A 130 3.07 11.57 7.94
C SER A 130 2.97 10.41 8.93
N MET A 131 3.84 9.41 8.79
CA MET A 131 3.91 8.27 9.71
C MET A 131 4.94 8.44 10.83
N GLY A 132 5.81 9.45 10.76
CA GLY A 132 6.89 9.65 11.72
C GLY A 132 8.00 8.60 11.57
N ILE A 133 8.38 8.29 10.33
CA ILE A 133 9.45 7.34 10.02
C ILE A 133 10.65 8.12 9.47
N THR A 134 11.84 7.84 9.98
CA THR A 134 13.09 8.41 9.48
C THR A 134 13.62 7.62 8.29
N VAL A 135 14.35 8.32 7.42
CA VAL A 135 15.01 7.70 6.27
C VAL A 135 16.51 7.94 6.42
N ASP A 136 17.29 6.87 6.48
CA ASP A 136 18.75 6.93 6.61
C ASP A 136 19.20 7.72 7.86
N GLY A 137 18.48 7.56 8.98
CA GLY A 137 18.77 8.27 10.23
C GLY A 137 18.50 9.79 10.19
N LYS A 138 17.95 10.32 9.09
CA LYS A 138 17.56 11.73 8.93
C LYS A 138 16.06 11.89 9.01
N LYS A 139 15.60 13.07 9.44
CA LYS A 139 14.18 13.41 9.37
C LYS A 139 13.75 13.39 7.91
N ALA A 140 12.56 12.87 7.63
CA ALA A 140 12.06 12.74 6.27
C ALA A 140 12.03 14.08 5.49
N LYS A 141 11.90 15.23 6.18
CA LYS A 141 12.03 16.57 5.59
C LYS A 141 13.46 16.89 5.12
N GLU A 142 14.46 16.46 5.86
CA GLU A 142 15.88 16.60 5.50
C GLU A 142 16.26 15.60 4.40
N ALA A 143 15.67 14.39 4.44
CA ALA A 143 15.82 13.41 3.37
C ALA A 143 15.25 13.94 2.04
N LEU A 144 14.07 14.57 2.05
CA LEU A 144 13.50 15.24 0.86
C LEU A 144 14.44 16.30 0.31
N SER A 145 14.98 17.18 1.16
CA SER A 145 15.96 18.19 0.73
C SER A 145 17.26 17.57 0.20
N ALA A 146 17.72 16.46 0.77
CA ALA A 146 18.90 15.74 0.28
C ALA A 146 18.66 15.06 -1.07
N ILE A 147 17.43 14.59 -1.33
CA ILE A 147 17.00 14.03 -2.62
C ILE A 147 16.90 15.15 -3.68
N ASP A 148 16.39 16.33 -3.30
CA ASP A 148 16.40 17.51 -4.18
C ASP A 148 17.82 18.00 -4.49
N ALA A 149 18.71 17.98 -3.51
CA ALA A 149 20.12 18.32 -3.68
C ALA A 149 20.93 17.29 -4.52
N GLY A 150 20.30 16.20 -4.95
CA GLY A 150 20.89 15.21 -5.84
C GLY A 150 21.85 14.21 -5.16
N THR A 151 21.80 14.14 -3.82
CA THR A 151 22.72 13.30 -3.03
C THR A 151 22.55 11.81 -3.33
N TYR A 152 21.36 11.39 -3.75
CA TYR A 152 21.00 9.99 -4.01
C TYR A 152 20.78 9.67 -5.49
N ASP A 153 21.19 10.55 -6.41
CA ASP A 153 20.99 10.34 -7.86
C ASP A 153 21.62 9.01 -8.36
N LYS A 154 22.67 8.51 -7.71
CA LYS A 154 23.28 7.19 -8.04
C LYS A 154 22.34 6.00 -7.84
N LEU A 155 21.36 6.09 -6.94
CA LEU A 155 20.39 5.01 -6.66
C LEU A 155 19.08 5.16 -7.47
N LEU A 156 18.94 6.28 -8.17
CA LEU A 156 17.72 6.67 -8.91
C LEU A 156 17.86 6.49 -10.43
N VAL A 157 19.08 6.19 -10.92
CA VAL A 157 19.45 6.11 -12.35
C VAL A 157 19.59 4.66 -12.84
N GLU A 158 19.53 3.67 -11.94
CA GLU A 158 19.49 2.24 -12.32
C GLU A 158 18.06 1.72 -12.49
#